data_AF-A0A662VI38-F1
#
_entry.id   AF-A0A662VI38-F1
#
_cell.length_a   1.000
_cell.length_b   1.000
_cell.length_c   1.000
_cell.angle_alpha   90.00
_cell.angle_beta   90.00
_cell.angle_gamma   90.00
#
_symmetry.space_group_name_H-M   'P 1'
#
loop_
_entity.id
_entity.type
_entity.pdbx_description
1 polymer ?
#
loop_
_entity_poly.entity_id
_entity_poly.type
_entity_poly.pdbx_seq_one_letter_code
_entity_poly.pdbx_strand_id
1 'polypeptide(L)' 'MEKITIKAVHDKDLEKFLAKLGLLEKIEKKELRCSICGEVITLENFLCVYPENGKIKVCCNKKECYEKVLAKVPL' A
#
# COMPACT_ATOMS: atom_id res chain seq x y z
N MET A 1 17.66 -14.96 13.69
CA MET A 1 16.40 -14.45 13.15
C MET A 1 16.44 -12.94 13.26
N GLU A 2 16.61 -12.24 12.15
CA GLU A 2 16.66 -10.78 12.13
C GLU A 2 15.27 -10.22 12.47
N LYS A 3 15.23 -9.15 13.27
CA LYS A 3 13.97 -8.52 13.68
C LYS A 3 13.60 -7.47 12.66
N ILE A 4 12.50 -7.71 11.94
CA ILE A 4 11.95 -6.75 10.98
C ILE A 4 10.89 -5.91 11.70
N THR A 5 10.94 -4.58 11.54
CA THR A 5 9.95 -3.67 12.11
C THR A 5 9.02 -3.16 11.02
N ILE A 6 7.73 -3.45 11.15
CA ILE A 6 6.70 -2.97 10.20
C ILE A 6 5.84 -1.93 10.92
N LYS A 7 5.64 -0.78 10.27
CA LYS A 7 4.70 0.24 10.74
C LYS A 7 3.29 -0.15 10.31
N ALA A 8 2.39 -0.29 11.28
CA ALA A 8 0.98 -0.58 11.04
C ALA A 8 0.12 0.68 11.26
N VAL A 9 -0.92 0.82 10.45
CA VAL A 9 -1.97 1.84 10.62
C VAL A 9 -3.24 1.10 11.01
N HIS A 10 -3.90 1.56 12.08
CA HIS A 10 -5.16 0.97 12.51
C HIS A 10 -6.28 1.36 11.54
N ASP A 11 -7.24 0.47 11.28
CA ASP A 11 -8.34 0.72 10.33
C ASP A 11 -9.09 2.05 10.57
N LYS A 12 -9.31 2.44 11.83
CA LYS A 12 -9.95 3.71 12.20
C LYS A 12 -9.17 4.95 11.76
N ASP A 13 -7.86 4.80 11.55
CA ASP A 13 -6.95 5.86 11.11
C ASP A 13 -6.56 5.72 9.63
N LEU A 14 -6.98 4.64 8.95
CA LEU A 14 -6.55 4.32 7.59
C LEU A 14 -6.91 5.43 6.61
N GLU A 15 -8.17 5.87 6.58
CA GLU A 15 -8.63 6.92 5.67
C GLU A 15 -7.89 8.24 5.93
N LYS A 16 -7.70 8.61 7.21
CA LYS A 16 -6.94 9.81 7.59
C LYS A 16 -5.48 9.74 7.15
N PHE A 17 -4.86 8.56 7.27
CA PHE A 17 -3.51 8.32 6.79
C PHE A 17 -3.43 8.45 5.26
N LEU A 18 -4.35 7.80 4.53
CA LEU A 18 -4.42 7.86 3.07
C LEU A 18 -4.71 9.28 2.55
N ALA A 19 -5.54 10.05 3.25
CA ALA A 19 -5.82 11.45 2.93
C ALA A 19 -4.56 12.31 3.05
N LYS A 20 -3.77 12.13 4.13
CA LYS A 20 -2.49 12.82 4.31
C LYS A 20 -1.47 12.50 3.23
N LEU A 21 -1.56 11.33 2.60
CA LEU A 21 -0.73 10.93 1.47
C LEU A 21 -1.28 11.38 0.11
N GLY A 22 -2.46 12.02 0.06
CA GLY A 22 -3.13 12.38 -1.19
C GLY A 22 -3.59 11.17 -2.01
N LEU A 23 -3.84 10.04 -1.35
CA LEU A 23 -4.23 8.77 -1.98
C LEU A 23 -5.72 8.48 -1.85
N LEU A 24 -6.38 8.97 -0.79
CA LEU A 24 -7.79 8.68 -0.53
C LEU A 24 -8.69 9.11 -1.69
N GLU A 25 -8.54 10.34 -2.18
CA GLU A 25 -9.31 10.85 -3.33
C GLU A 25 -9.12 9.99 -4.60
N LYS A 26 -7.92 9.43 -4.80
CA LYS A 26 -7.63 8.56 -5.94
C LYS A 26 -8.27 7.17 -5.80
N ILE A 27 -8.44 6.70 -4.57
CA ILE A 27 -9.15 5.46 -4.26
C ILE A 27 -10.65 5.65 -4.55
N GLU A 28 -11.23 6.74 -4.04
CA GLU A 28 -12.65 7.08 -4.25
C GLU A 28 -13.00 7.21 -5.75
N LYS A 29 -12.08 7.80 -6.54
CA LYS A 29 -12.20 7.93 -8.00
C LYS A 29 -11.85 6.66 -8.78
N LYS A 30 -11.43 5.58 -8.12
CA LYS A 30 -10.96 4.32 -8.75
C LYS A 30 -9.77 4.50 -9.69
N GLU A 31 -8.94 5.51 -9.44
CA GLU A 31 -7.76 5.86 -10.25
C GLU A 31 -6.47 5.23 -9.69
N LEU A 32 -6.47 4.87 -8.40
CA LEU A 32 -5.31 4.25 -7.77
C LEU A 32 -5.23 2.75 -8.11
N ARG A 33 -4.06 2.29 -8.55
CA ARG A 33 -3.82 0.90 -8.95
C ARG A 33 -2.66 0.27 -8.20
N CYS A 34 -2.77 -1.02 -7.90
CA CYS A 34 -1.70 -1.83 -7.36
C CYS A 34 -0.50 -1.76 -8.30
N SER A 35 0.67 -1.42 -7.75
CA SER A 35 1.93 -1.29 -8.51
C SER A 35 2.46 -2.62 -9.05
N ILE A 36 1.91 -3.75 -8.59
CA ILE A 36 2.36 -5.10 -8.94
C ILE A 36 1.44 -5.75 -9.98
N CYS A 37 0.14 -5.79 -9.73
CA CYS A 37 -0.83 -6.49 -10.60
C CYS A 37 -1.77 -5.56 -11.38
N GLY A 38 -1.75 -4.24 -11.11
CA GLY A 38 -2.60 -3.26 -11.81
C GLY A 38 -4.06 -3.21 -11.38
N GLU A 39 -4.48 -4.05 -10.43
CA GLU A 39 -5.83 -4.04 -9.84
C GLU A 39 -6.16 -2.68 -9.21
N VAL A 40 -7.42 -2.24 -9.35
CA VAL A 40 -7.89 -1.00 -8.74
C VAL A 40 -7.91 -1.15 -7.22
N ILE A 41 -7.31 -0.20 -6.51
CA ILE A 41 -7.26 -0.19 -5.06
C ILE A 41 -8.57 0.38 -4.50
N THR A 42 -9.11 -0.32 -3.52
CA THR A 42 -10.23 0.09 -2.67
C THR A 42 -9.78 0.04 -1.20
N LEU A 43 -10.55 0.63 -0.28
CA LEU A 43 -10.26 0.50 1.16
C LEU A 43 -10.32 -0.97 1.62
N GLU A 44 -11.10 -1.81 0.95
CA GLU A 44 -11.25 -3.23 1.28
C GLU A 44 -10.07 -4.10 0.84
N ASN A 45 -9.40 -3.72 -0.25
CA ASN A 45 -8.29 -4.50 -0.82
C ASN A 45 -6.91 -3.87 -0.60
N PHE A 46 -6.83 -2.68 -0.02
CA PHE A 46 -5.57 -2.01 0.30
C PHE A 46 -4.79 -2.79 1.36
N LEU A 47 -3.50 -3.05 1.11
CA LEU A 47 -2.64 -3.73 2.07
C LEU A 47 -1.54 -2.82 2.62
N CYS A 48 -0.78 -2.18 1.74
CA CYS A 48 0.34 -1.34 2.16
C CYS A 48 0.68 -0.24 1.16
N VAL A 49 1.36 0.77 1.67
CA VAL A 49 2.13 1.75 0.89
C VAL A 49 3.61 1.53 1.14
N TYR A 50 4.44 1.78 0.12
CA TYR A 50 5.88 1.65 0.24
C TYR A 50 6.61 2.63 -0.69
N PRO A 51 7.82 3.07 -0.32
CA PRO A 51 8.66 3.89 -1.19
C PRO A 51 9.32 3.02 -2.28
N GLU A 52 9.28 3.48 -3.52
CA GLU A 52 10.02 2.88 -4.65
C GLU A 52 10.48 4.01 -5.57
N ASN A 53 11.79 4.13 -5.80
CA ASN A 53 12.38 5.16 -6.68
C ASN A 53 11.91 6.60 -6.35
N GLY A 54 11.87 6.94 -5.06
CA GLY A 54 11.44 8.27 -4.59
C GLY A 54 9.95 8.55 -4.71
N LYS A 55 9.13 7.55 -5.10
CA LYS A 55 7.67 7.68 -5.22
C LYS A 55 6.98 6.74 -4.24
N ILE A 56 5.78 7.13 -3.82
CA ILE A 56 4.89 6.25 -3.05
C ILE A 56 4.19 5.30 -4.01
N LYS A 57 4.28 4.01 -3.73
CA LYS A 57 3.56 2.93 -4.40
C LYS A 57 2.60 2.27 -3.42
N VAL A 58 1.61 1.57 -3.97
CA VAL A 58 0.59 0.87 -3.18
C VAL A 58 0.42 -0.57 -3.67
N CYS A 59 0.09 -1.47 -2.75
CA CYS A 59 -0.12 -2.88 -3.03
C CYS A 59 -1.49 -3.33 -2.52
N CYS A 60 -2.16 -4.20 -3.28
CA CYS A 60 -3.38 -4.86 -2.82
C CYS A 60 -3.07 -6.03 -1.87
N ASN A 61 -4.11 -6.61 -1.28
CA ASN A 61 -4.05 -7.70 -0.30
C ASN A 61 -3.78 -9.10 -0.88
N LYS A 62 -3.50 -9.21 -2.18
CA LYS A 62 -3.04 -10.48 -2.78
C LYS A 62 -1.66 -10.83 -2.27
N LYS A 63 -1.52 -12.02 -1.67
CA LYS A 63 -0.26 -12.53 -1.11
C LYS A 63 0.92 -12.42 -2.07
N GLU A 64 0.74 -12.84 -3.32
CA GLU A 64 1.77 -12.80 -4.36
C GLU A 64 2.25 -11.37 -4.67
N CYS A 65 1.39 -10.36 -4.50
CA CYS A 65 1.76 -8.97 -4.67
C CYS A 65 2.62 -8.50 -3.50
N TYR A 66 2.23 -8.84 -2.27
CA TYR A 66 2.98 -8.47 -1.07
C TYR A 66 4.37 -9.12 -1.03
N GLU A 67 4.49 -10.39 -1.42
CA GLU A 67 5.78 -11.09 -1.52
C GLU A 67 6.73 -10.36 -2.50
N LYS A 68 6.21 -9.86 -3.62
CA LYS A 68 6.99 -9.04 -4.56
C LYS A 68 7.38 -7.69 -3.98
N VAL A 69 6.57 -7.10 -3.09
CA VAL A 69 6.95 -5.88 -2.37
C VAL A 69 8.08 -6.17 -1.38
N LEU A 70 7.98 -7.23 -0.59
CA LEU A 70 9.02 -7.65 0.36
C LEU A 70 10.36 -7.95 -0.33
N ALA A 71 10.34 -8.50 -1.55
CA ALA A 71 11.55 -8.72 -2.34
C ALA A 71 12.21 -7.42 -2.84
N LYS A 72 11.45 -6.30 -2.91
CA LYS A 72 11.91 -5.01 -3.44
C LYS A 72 12.25 -4.00 -2.35
N VAL A 73 11.59 -4.10 -1.20
CA VAL A 73 11.70 -3.14 -0.11
C VAL A 73 12.47 -3.81 1.03
N PRO A 74 13.74 -3.45 1.25
CA PRO A 74 14.44 -3.91 2.44
C PRO A 74 13.75 -3.32 3.67
N LEU A 75 13.28 -4.20 4.56
CA LEU A 75 12.61 -3.85 5.82
C LEU A 75 13.54 -4.05 7.02
#